data_AF-A0A4R6JPD6-F1
#
_entry.id   AF-A0A4R6JPD6-F1
#
_cell.length_a   1.000
_cell.length_b   1.000
_cell.length_c   1.000
_cell.angle_alpha   90.00
_cell.angle_beta   90.00
_cell.angle_gamma   90.00
#
_symmetry.space_group_name_H-M   'P 1'
#
loop_
_entity.id
_entity.type
_entity.pdbx_description
1 polymer ?
#
loop_
_entity_poly.entity_id
_entity_poly.type
_entity_poly.pdbx_seq_one_letter_code
_entity_poly.pdbx_strand_id
1 'polypeptide(L)'
;MGENRRVVVKTDLDPAIAERLKRTSDGLVAAIVQEHGSGDVLMLAWMDDEALRRTLTTGRATYWSRSRREYWVKGATSGHFQYVHSVALDCDGDALLVTVDQVGAACHTGAHSCFFDELPLTTTSGEAATASGEATTASGEATTVPGGAATTSGEATTTSGEAATTSGEVTTMPGEAATAPGGATTAPGGATTAPGGATTAPGGASLRGARGASGEASTNGEASTIARSGVAEVAGQ
;
A
#
# COMPACT_ATOMS: atom_id res chain seq x y z
N MET A 1 36.92 18.40 -34.47
CA MET A 1 36.47 17.63 -33.29
C MET A 1 37.21 18.21 -32.10
N GLY A 2 36.63 19.22 -31.47
CA GLY A 2 37.22 19.86 -30.29
C GLY A 2 36.88 19.03 -29.06
N GLU A 3 37.87 18.37 -28.49
CA GLU A 3 37.68 17.63 -27.25
C GLU A 3 37.44 18.63 -26.12
N ASN A 4 36.22 18.65 -25.62
CA ASN A 4 35.81 19.50 -24.51
C ASN A 4 36.50 18.97 -23.24
N ARG A 5 37.72 19.45 -22.99
CA ARG A 5 38.49 19.12 -21.80
C ARG A 5 37.72 19.68 -20.60
N ARG A 6 36.92 18.80 -19.99
CA ARG A 6 36.18 19.03 -18.74
C ARG A 6 37.20 19.58 -17.74
N VAL A 7 37.04 20.84 -17.34
CA VAL A 7 37.84 21.43 -16.27
C VAL A 7 37.40 20.70 -15.01
N VAL A 8 38.19 19.72 -14.58
CA VAL A 8 38.04 19.09 -13.28
C VAL A 8 38.51 20.12 -12.27
N VAL A 9 37.58 20.87 -11.69
CA VAL A 9 37.86 21.68 -10.51
C VAL A 9 38.22 20.68 -9.41
N LYS A 10 39.51 20.57 -9.12
CA LYS A 10 40.02 19.70 -8.07
C LYS A 10 39.62 20.35 -6.75
N THR A 11 38.58 19.80 -6.13
CA THR A 11 38.12 20.21 -4.80
C THR A 11 39.13 19.76 -3.76
N ASP A 12 39.29 20.53 -2.68
CA ASP A 12 40.13 20.17 -1.53
C ASP A 12 39.37 19.27 -0.53
N LEU A 13 38.45 18.44 -1.02
CA LEU A 13 37.83 17.42 -0.17
C LEU A 13 38.91 16.39 0.20
N ASP A 14 38.92 15.92 1.44
CA ASP A 14 39.83 14.86 1.87
C ASP A 14 39.78 13.68 0.88
N PRO A 15 40.91 13.30 0.25
CA PRO A 15 40.93 12.22 -0.73
C PRO A 15 40.33 10.90 -0.22
N ALA A 16 40.53 10.57 1.06
CA ALA A 16 40.00 9.35 1.66
C ALA A 16 38.45 9.38 1.77
N ILE A 17 37.86 10.57 1.89
CA ILE A 17 36.41 10.75 1.81
C ILE A 17 35.97 10.72 0.34
N ALA A 18 36.68 11.44 -0.53
CA ALA A 18 36.33 11.59 -1.93
C ALA A 18 36.31 10.25 -2.69
N GLU A 19 37.23 9.33 -2.37
CA GLU A 19 37.33 7.99 -2.95
C GLU A 19 36.14 7.09 -2.59
N ARG A 20 35.47 7.35 -1.46
CA ARG A 20 34.32 6.57 -1.00
C ARG A 20 33.00 7.02 -1.63
N LEU A 21 32.96 8.19 -2.25
CA LEU A 21 31.74 8.78 -2.81
C LEU A 21 31.47 8.26 -4.23
N LYS A 22 30.34 7.59 -4.40
CA LYS A 22 29.81 7.18 -5.69
C LYS A 22 28.87 8.26 -6.21
N ARG A 23 29.42 9.12 -7.06
CA ARG A 23 28.70 10.26 -7.63
C ARG A 23 27.91 9.84 -8.87
N THR A 24 26.81 10.54 -9.10
CA THR A 24 26.09 10.54 -10.38
C THR A 24 26.96 11.05 -11.53
N SER A 25 26.50 10.91 -12.78
CA SER A 25 27.18 11.41 -13.98
C SER A 25 27.43 12.93 -13.99
N ASP A 26 26.67 13.66 -13.18
CA ASP A 26 26.79 15.10 -12.98
C ASP A 26 27.79 15.48 -11.88
N GLY A 27 28.42 14.48 -11.23
CA GLY A 27 29.35 14.69 -10.12
C GLY A 27 28.69 14.94 -8.77
N LEU A 28 27.42 14.54 -8.62
CA LEU A 28 26.61 14.82 -7.42
C LEU A 28 26.33 13.56 -6.59
N VAL A 29 26.22 13.71 -5.28
CA VAL A 29 25.74 12.73 -4.31
C VAL A 29 24.44 13.25 -3.67
N ALA A 30 23.51 12.34 -3.35
CA ALA A 30 22.29 12.70 -2.65
C ALA A 30 22.61 13.04 -1.18
N ALA A 31 21.95 14.06 -0.62
CA ALA A 31 22.04 14.41 0.78
C ALA A 31 20.64 14.42 1.40
N ILE A 32 20.37 13.42 2.24
CA ILE A 32 19.16 13.33 3.05
C ILE A 32 19.44 14.09 4.35
N VAL A 33 18.62 15.08 4.64
CA VAL A 33 18.80 15.94 5.81
C VAL A 33 17.80 15.52 6.88
N GLN A 34 18.31 15.20 8.06
CA GLN A 34 17.52 14.73 9.19
C GLN A 34 17.72 15.65 10.38
N GLU A 35 16.65 15.96 11.11
CA GLU A 35 16.73 16.72 12.35
C GLU A 35 17.35 15.88 13.46
N HIS A 36 18.30 16.50 14.17
CA HIS A 36 18.86 15.95 15.39
C HIS A 36 17.81 15.95 16.51
N GLY A 37 17.69 14.85 17.23
CA GLY A 37 16.74 14.69 18.34
C GLY A 37 15.41 14.06 17.91
N SER A 38 14.65 14.69 17.01
CA SER A 38 13.37 14.13 16.53
C SER A 38 13.55 12.96 15.56
N GLY A 39 14.60 13.01 14.74
CA GLY A 39 14.80 12.06 13.65
C GLY A 39 13.95 12.36 12.41
N ASP A 40 13.25 13.48 12.36
CA ASP A 40 12.42 13.86 11.21
C ASP A 40 13.29 14.11 9.97
N VAL A 41 12.91 13.53 8.84
CA VAL A 41 13.55 13.87 7.55
C VAL A 41 13.04 15.24 7.13
N LEU A 42 13.94 16.19 6.97
CA LEU A 42 13.63 17.60 6.67
C LEU A 42 13.57 17.87 5.18
N MET A 43 14.56 17.39 4.43
CA MET A 43 14.67 17.65 3.00
C MET A 43 15.67 16.71 2.33
N LEU A 44 15.59 16.64 1.00
CA LEU A 44 16.63 16.08 0.16
C LEU A 44 17.27 17.20 -0.67
N ALA A 45 18.60 17.17 -0.78
CA ALA A 45 19.37 18.05 -1.65
C ALA A 45 20.52 17.30 -2.32
N TRP A 46 21.32 18.03 -3.11
CA TRP A 46 22.46 17.49 -3.83
C TRP A 46 23.74 18.19 -3.35
N MET A 47 24.81 17.42 -3.23
CA MET A 47 26.15 17.95 -2.97
C MET A 47 27.11 17.44 -4.05
N ASP A 48 28.04 18.29 -4.48
CA ASP A 48 29.30 17.84 -5.08
C ASP A 48 30.38 17.84 -3.98
N ASP A 49 31.64 17.61 -4.37
CA ASP A 49 32.76 17.58 -3.43
C ASP A 49 32.99 18.91 -2.73
N GLU A 50 32.74 20.03 -3.41
CA GLU A 50 32.94 21.36 -2.84
C GLU A 50 31.85 21.70 -1.83
N ALA A 51 30.59 21.36 -2.13
CA ALA A 51 29.47 21.51 -1.21
C ALA A 51 29.67 20.65 0.04
N LEU A 52 30.12 19.40 -0.13
CA LEU A 52 30.42 18.53 1.00
C LEU A 52 31.61 19.05 1.81
N ARG A 53 32.71 19.44 1.15
CA ARG A 53 33.88 20.02 1.82
C ARG A 53 33.47 21.23 2.66
N ARG A 54 32.74 22.19 2.08
CA ARG A 54 32.23 23.37 2.81
C ARG A 54 31.38 22.95 4.01
N THR A 55 30.48 22.00 3.83
CA THR A 55 29.63 21.46 4.89
C THR A 55 30.46 20.91 6.05
N LEU A 56 31.43 20.05 5.76
CA LEU A 56 32.31 19.44 6.76
C LEU A 56 33.22 20.47 7.45
N THR A 57 33.73 21.47 6.72
CA THR A 57 34.65 22.46 7.29
C THR A 57 33.98 23.60 8.06
N THR A 58 32.74 23.95 7.70
CA THR A 58 32.05 25.12 8.29
C THR A 58 31.02 24.74 9.33
N GLY A 59 30.59 23.46 9.37
CA GLY A 59 29.45 23.04 10.18
C GLY A 59 28.10 23.64 9.70
N ARG A 60 28.05 24.22 8.49
CA ARG A 60 26.85 24.79 7.88
C ARG A 60 26.48 23.97 6.65
N ALA A 61 25.22 23.55 6.55
CA ALA A 61 24.79 22.77 5.40
C ALA A 61 24.82 23.59 4.10
N THR A 62 25.67 23.17 3.17
CA THR A 62 25.89 23.79 1.86
C THR A 62 25.53 22.79 0.76
N TYR A 63 24.77 23.22 -0.24
CA TYR A 63 24.26 22.35 -1.29
C TYR A 63 24.53 22.92 -2.69
N TRP A 64 24.42 22.07 -3.72
CA TRP A 64 24.58 22.41 -5.14
C TRP A 64 23.27 22.43 -5.91
N SER A 65 22.93 23.56 -6.54
CA SER A 65 21.63 23.74 -7.20
C SER A 65 21.71 23.28 -8.63
N ARG A 66 21.05 22.16 -8.95
CA ARG A 66 21.05 21.64 -10.31
C ARG A 66 20.43 22.62 -11.33
N SER A 67 19.41 23.36 -10.92
CA SER A 67 18.73 24.34 -11.78
C SER A 67 19.51 25.65 -11.91
N ARG A 68 19.97 26.21 -10.79
CA ARG A 68 20.70 27.49 -10.76
C ARG A 68 22.18 27.36 -11.06
N ARG A 69 22.73 26.15 -10.98
CA ARG A 69 24.16 25.83 -11.12
C ARG A 69 25.04 26.67 -10.20
N GLU A 70 24.62 26.77 -8.94
CA GLU A 70 25.31 27.54 -7.92
C GLU A 70 25.25 26.83 -6.55
N TYR A 71 26.22 27.16 -5.70
CA TYR A 71 26.21 26.75 -4.30
C TYR A 71 25.27 27.64 -3.49
N TRP A 72 24.56 27.05 -2.53
CA TRP A 72 23.82 27.83 -1.54
C TRP A 72 24.00 27.24 -0.14
N VAL A 73 24.16 28.13 0.84
CA VAL A 73 24.14 27.78 2.26
C VAL A 73 22.69 27.87 2.74
N LYS A 74 22.14 26.78 3.29
CA LYS A 74 20.75 26.77 3.75
C LYS A 74 20.54 27.81 4.84
N GLY A 75 19.55 28.68 4.65
CA GLY A 75 19.23 29.76 5.57
C GLY A 75 20.01 31.07 5.32
N ALA A 76 20.95 31.13 4.37
CA ALA A 76 21.72 32.37 4.12
C ALA A 76 20.84 33.58 3.76
N THR A 77 19.70 33.34 3.10
CA THR A 77 18.74 34.40 2.75
C THR A 77 17.60 34.53 3.78
N SER A 78 17.09 33.41 4.30
CA SER A 78 15.89 33.40 5.17
C SER A 78 16.20 33.44 6.67
N GLY A 79 17.45 33.21 7.09
CA GLY A 79 17.82 32.98 8.48
C GLY A 79 17.53 31.55 8.99
N HIS A 80 16.88 30.70 8.19
CA HIS A 80 16.50 29.33 8.58
C HIS A 80 17.64 28.34 8.35
N PHE A 81 18.69 28.48 9.16
CA PHE A 81 19.92 27.72 9.00
C PHE A 81 19.81 26.26 9.43
N GLN A 82 20.75 25.46 8.92
CA GLN A 82 21.02 24.09 9.37
C GLN A 82 22.45 24.02 9.89
N TYR A 83 22.61 23.69 11.17
CA TYR A 83 23.91 23.44 11.79
C TYR A 83 24.18 21.94 11.77
N VAL A 84 25.28 21.53 11.16
CA VAL A 84 25.60 20.12 10.96
C VAL A 84 26.12 19.52 12.26
N HIS A 85 25.44 18.49 12.74
CA HIS A 85 25.83 17.71 13.90
C HIS A 85 26.70 16.51 13.48
N SER A 86 26.26 15.77 12.45
CA SER A 86 26.99 14.63 11.91
C SER A 86 26.67 14.40 10.44
N VAL A 87 27.62 13.77 9.73
CA VAL A 87 27.43 13.31 8.35
C VAL A 87 27.82 11.85 8.28
N ALA A 88 26.90 10.99 7.81
CA ALA A 88 27.15 9.59 7.53
C ALA A 88 27.05 9.34 6.02
N LEU A 89 27.87 8.42 5.54
CA LEU A 89 27.81 7.89 4.18
C LEU A 89 27.08 6.54 4.22
N ASP A 90 26.22 6.28 3.25
CA ASP A 90 25.57 4.97 3.11
C ASP A 90 26.55 3.86 2.67
N CYS A 91 26.03 2.66 2.47
CA CYS A 91 26.85 1.46 2.32
C CYS A 91 27.56 1.35 0.96
N ASP A 92 26.98 1.92 -0.10
CA ASP A 92 27.56 1.91 -1.45
C ASP A 92 28.03 3.30 -1.92
N GLY A 93 27.89 4.31 -1.05
CA GLY A 93 28.55 5.60 -1.16
C GLY A 93 27.81 6.64 -2.00
N ASP A 94 26.56 6.39 -2.38
CA ASP A 94 25.79 7.28 -3.26
C ASP A 94 24.77 8.19 -2.56
N ALA A 95 24.62 8.03 -1.24
CA ALA A 95 23.86 8.95 -0.40
C ALA A 95 24.57 9.31 0.92
N LEU A 96 24.35 10.56 1.35
CA LEU A 96 24.75 11.08 2.64
C LEU A 96 23.51 11.26 3.53
N LEU A 97 23.62 10.88 4.79
CA LEU A 97 22.72 11.31 5.86
C LEU A 97 23.37 12.45 6.64
N VAL A 98 22.79 13.65 6.53
CA VAL A 98 23.26 14.86 7.20
C VAL A 98 22.31 15.15 8.36
N THR A 99 22.77 14.89 9.57
CA THR A 99 22.01 15.19 10.80
C THR A 99 22.29 16.63 11.20
N VAL A 100 21.24 17.43 11.43
CA VAL A 100 21.35 18.88 11.67
C VAL A 100 20.47 19.36 12.82
N ASP A 101 20.91 20.41 13.51
CA ASP A 101 20.02 21.28 14.27
C ASP A 101 19.40 22.32 13.33
N GLN A 102 18.08 22.26 13.15
CA GLN A 102 17.33 23.14 12.25
C GLN A 102 16.86 24.40 12.98
N VAL A 103 17.15 25.57 12.41
CA VAL A 103 16.57 26.85 12.86
C VAL A 103 15.41 27.22 11.97
N GLY A 104 14.23 27.46 12.54
CA GLY A 104 13.02 27.81 11.79
C GLY A 104 12.61 26.71 10.78
N ALA A 105 11.93 27.10 9.70
CA ALA A 105 11.43 26.15 8.71
C ALA A 105 12.54 25.63 7.76
N ALA A 106 12.62 24.31 7.54
CA ALA A 106 13.47 23.78 6.48
C ALA A 106 12.88 24.08 5.09
N CYS A 107 11.55 24.07 4.96
CA CYS A 107 10.87 24.33 3.69
C CYS A 107 10.66 25.82 3.41
N HIS A 108 10.65 26.20 2.13
CA HIS A 108 10.34 27.57 1.70
C HIS A 108 8.86 27.93 1.86
N THR A 109 7.98 26.96 2.06
CA THR A 109 6.54 27.16 2.34
C THR A 109 6.30 27.60 3.79
N GLY A 110 7.32 27.53 4.65
CA GLY A 110 7.18 27.73 6.09
C GLY A 110 6.95 26.43 6.88
N ALA A 111 6.78 25.29 6.22
CA ALA A 111 6.70 23.98 6.88
C ALA A 111 8.06 23.55 7.46
N HIS A 112 8.02 22.78 8.56
CA HIS A 112 9.24 22.25 9.20
C HIS A 112 10.01 21.35 8.24
N SER A 113 9.38 20.28 7.74
CA SER A 113 9.91 19.40 6.70
C SER A 113 9.37 19.78 5.32
N CYS A 114 10.06 19.36 4.25
CA CYS A 114 9.53 19.32 2.88
C CYS A 114 8.58 18.13 2.64
N PHE A 115 8.62 17.11 3.48
CA PHE A 115 7.84 15.86 3.35
C PHE A 115 6.59 15.92 4.24
N PHE A 116 5.76 16.96 4.07
CA PHE A 116 4.55 17.18 4.86
C PHE A 116 3.27 16.62 4.23
N ASP A 117 3.32 16.26 2.95
CA ASP A 117 2.18 15.69 2.21
C ASP A 117 2.38 14.17 2.06
N GLU A 118 1.53 13.39 2.73
CA GLU A 118 1.52 11.93 2.63
C GLU A 118 0.74 11.44 1.40
N LEU A 119 1.25 10.39 0.76
CA LEU A 119 0.55 9.71 -0.34
C LEU A 119 -0.18 8.47 0.18
N PRO A 120 -1.42 8.21 -0.25
CA PRO A 120 -2.16 7.04 0.18
C PRO A 120 -1.52 5.75 -0.35
N LEU A 121 -1.48 4.72 0.49
CA LEU A 121 -1.08 3.37 0.10
C LEU A 121 -2.29 2.60 -0.42
N THR A 122 -2.23 2.13 -1.67
CA THR A 122 -3.24 1.20 -2.20
C THR A 122 -2.83 -0.21 -1.82
N THR A 123 -3.34 -0.72 -0.70
CA THR A 123 -3.21 -2.14 -0.38
C THR A 123 -4.32 -2.89 -1.11
N THR A 124 -3.99 -3.61 -2.18
CA THR A 124 -4.87 -4.67 -2.67
C THR A 124 -4.81 -5.80 -1.66
N SER A 125 -5.74 -5.79 -0.71
CA SER A 125 -6.01 -6.92 0.16
C SER A 125 -6.60 -8.05 -0.69
N GLY A 126 -5.75 -8.81 -1.37
CA GLY A 126 -6.06 -10.17 -1.79
C GLY A 126 -6.17 -11.02 -0.53
N GLU A 127 -7.32 -10.93 0.13
CA GLU A 127 -7.60 -11.64 1.37
C GLU A 127 -7.87 -13.11 1.05
N ALA A 128 -6.81 -13.92 1.06
CA ALA A 128 -6.96 -15.36 1.17
C ALA A 128 -7.42 -15.69 2.60
N ALA A 129 -8.73 -15.67 2.81
CA ALA A 129 -9.33 -16.09 4.07
C ALA A 129 -9.15 -17.61 4.23
N THR A 130 -8.17 -18.03 5.03
CA THR A 130 -8.09 -19.40 5.52
C THR A 130 -8.87 -19.46 6.83
N ALA A 131 -10.04 -20.09 6.79
CA ALA A 131 -10.82 -20.35 7.99
C ALA A 131 -10.94 -21.87 8.18
N SER A 132 -10.71 -22.32 9.41
CA SER A 132 -10.81 -23.73 9.82
C SER A 132 -11.81 -23.86 10.95
N GLY A 133 -12.84 -24.68 10.77
CA GLY A 133 -13.94 -24.87 11.71
C GLY A 133 -15.02 -25.78 11.13
N GLU A 134 -15.82 -26.40 11.99
CA GLU A 134 -16.87 -27.36 11.63
C GLU A 134 -18.02 -26.73 10.83
N ALA A 135 -18.22 -25.41 10.97
CA ALA A 135 -19.04 -24.59 10.09
C ALA A 135 -18.31 -23.27 9.81
N THR A 136 -18.02 -22.99 8.53
CA THR A 136 -17.17 -21.86 8.15
C THR A 136 -17.80 -21.03 7.03
N THR A 137 -17.82 -19.70 7.20
CA THR A 137 -18.17 -18.74 6.14
C THR A 137 -16.93 -17.95 5.74
N ALA A 138 -16.50 -18.04 4.49
CA ALA A 138 -15.31 -17.33 3.99
C ALA A 138 -15.56 -16.71 2.62
N SER A 139 -15.08 -15.49 2.43
CA SER A 139 -15.26 -14.73 1.18
C SER A 139 -13.96 -14.04 0.78
N GLY A 140 -13.52 -14.24 -0.47
CA GLY A 140 -12.26 -13.71 -1.00
C GLY A 140 -12.01 -14.19 -2.43
N GLU A 141 -11.09 -13.55 -3.16
CA GLU A 141 -10.80 -13.87 -4.58
C GLU A 141 -10.42 -15.35 -4.78
N ALA A 142 -9.57 -15.86 -3.90
CA ALA A 142 -9.26 -17.28 -3.78
C ALA A 142 -9.51 -17.74 -2.34
N THR A 143 -10.46 -18.66 -2.15
CA THR A 143 -10.84 -19.17 -0.82
C THR A 143 -10.48 -20.65 -0.68
N THR A 144 -9.77 -21.00 0.40
CA THR A 144 -9.46 -22.40 0.75
C THR A 144 -9.95 -22.70 2.16
N VAL A 145 -10.91 -23.62 2.29
CA VAL A 145 -11.47 -24.05 3.58
C VAL A 145 -11.30 -25.57 3.74
N PRO A 146 -10.45 -26.04 4.67
CA PRO A 146 -10.40 -27.44 5.06
C PRO A 146 -11.40 -27.75 6.21
N GLY A 147 -12.19 -28.82 6.03
CA GLY A 147 -13.10 -29.39 7.05
C GLY A 147 -14.56 -28.90 6.99
N GLY A 148 -15.44 -29.67 7.64
CA GLY A 148 -16.80 -29.29 8.04
C GLY A 148 -17.78 -28.89 6.93
N ALA A 149 -18.89 -28.25 7.33
CA ALA A 149 -19.85 -27.61 6.46
C ALA A 149 -19.38 -26.20 6.08
N ALA A 150 -19.07 -25.93 4.81
CA ALA A 150 -18.51 -24.65 4.38
C ALA A 150 -19.45 -23.86 3.47
N THR A 151 -19.53 -22.54 3.71
CA THR A 151 -20.18 -21.57 2.83
C THR A 151 -19.13 -20.60 2.33
N THR A 152 -18.82 -20.60 1.02
CA THR A 152 -17.73 -19.77 0.50
C THR A 152 -18.10 -19.05 -0.78
N SER A 153 -17.61 -17.82 -0.94
CA SER A 153 -17.80 -17.02 -2.15
C SER A 153 -16.49 -16.43 -2.65
N GLY A 154 -16.11 -16.69 -3.90
CA GLY A 154 -14.84 -16.25 -4.47
C GLY A 154 -14.70 -16.57 -5.94
N GLU A 155 -13.74 -15.97 -6.65
CA GLU A 155 -13.50 -16.24 -8.07
C GLU A 155 -13.04 -17.70 -8.28
N ALA A 156 -12.09 -18.13 -7.45
CA ALA A 156 -11.65 -19.53 -7.36
C ALA A 156 -11.90 -20.07 -5.93
N THR A 157 -12.66 -21.15 -5.83
CA THR A 157 -12.97 -21.78 -4.53
C THR A 157 -12.47 -23.22 -4.47
N THR A 158 -11.74 -23.54 -3.40
CA THR A 158 -11.33 -24.91 -3.06
C THR A 158 -11.78 -25.28 -1.66
N THR A 159 -12.49 -26.39 -1.54
CA THR A 159 -13.08 -26.85 -0.26
C THR A 159 -12.91 -28.36 -0.13
N SER A 160 -12.56 -28.84 1.08
CA SER A 160 -12.51 -30.25 1.43
C SER A 160 -13.36 -30.52 2.67
N GLY A 161 -14.62 -30.92 2.48
CA GLY A 161 -15.60 -31.11 3.57
C GLY A 161 -16.81 -31.95 3.17
N GLU A 162 -17.63 -32.35 4.15
CA GLU A 162 -18.79 -33.25 3.95
C GLU A 162 -19.93 -32.58 3.17
N ALA A 163 -20.19 -31.30 3.44
CA ALA A 163 -21.22 -30.50 2.79
C ALA A 163 -20.68 -29.10 2.48
N ALA A 164 -20.89 -28.59 1.26
CA ALA A 164 -20.52 -27.22 0.95
C ALA A 164 -21.48 -26.51 0.00
N THR A 165 -21.61 -25.20 0.22
CA THR A 165 -22.24 -24.28 -0.70
C THR A 165 -21.22 -23.26 -1.17
N THR A 166 -20.93 -23.24 -2.46
CA THR A 166 -19.89 -22.37 -3.02
C THR A 166 -20.46 -21.53 -4.15
N SER A 167 -20.09 -20.25 -4.25
CA SER A 167 -20.38 -19.42 -5.41
C SER A 167 -19.07 -18.86 -5.99
N GLY A 168 -18.72 -19.25 -7.21
CA GLY A 168 -17.48 -18.83 -7.87
C GLY A 168 -17.38 -19.23 -9.34
N GLU A 169 -16.40 -18.68 -10.06
CA GLU A 169 -16.19 -18.96 -11.49
C GLU A 169 -15.58 -20.36 -11.70
N VAL A 170 -14.63 -20.74 -10.83
CA VAL A 170 -14.00 -22.06 -10.83
C VAL A 170 -14.16 -22.70 -9.45
N THR A 171 -14.78 -23.87 -9.41
CA THR A 171 -15.02 -24.63 -8.18
C THR A 171 -14.40 -26.04 -8.26
N THR A 172 -13.59 -26.41 -7.28
CA THR A 172 -12.99 -27.75 -7.16
C THR A 172 -13.29 -28.36 -5.78
N MET A 173 -13.92 -29.53 -5.74
CA MET A 173 -14.39 -30.13 -4.48
C MET A 173 -14.35 -31.67 -4.46
N PRO A 174 -13.82 -32.31 -3.40
CA PRO A 174 -14.09 -33.70 -3.04
C PRO A 174 -14.96 -33.76 -1.77
N GLY A 175 -16.30 -33.91 -1.92
CA GLY A 175 -17.25 -33.97 -0.78
C GLY A 175 -18.51 -34.81 -1.09
N GLU A 176 -19.34 -35.11 -0.08
CA GLU A 176 -20.52 -35.99 -0.20
C GLU A 176 -21.78 -35.30 -0.74
N ALA A 177 -21.96 -34.00 -0.44
CA ALA A 177 -23.05 -33.19 -0.96
C ALA A 177 -22.58 -31.77 -1.32
N ALA A 178 -22.85 -31.34 -2.56
CA ALA A 178 -22.39 -30.04 -3.07
C ALA A 178 -23.50 -29.27 -3.79
N THR A 179 -23.58 -27.96 -3.53
CA THR A 179 -24.41 -27.01 -4.29
C THR A 179 -23.55 -25.88 -4.83
N ALA A 180 -23.52 -25.73 -6.15
CA ALA A 180 -22.79 -24.67 -6.84
C ALA A 180 -23.67 -24.01 -7.92
N PRO A 181 -24.16 -22.77 -7.70
CA PRO A 181 -24.80 -21.98 -8.73
C PRO A 181 -23.75 -21.31 -9.64
N GLY A 182 -23.38 -21.98 -10.74
CA GLY A 182 -22.60 -21.41 -11.84
C GLY A 182 -21.17 -21.98 -12.02
N GLY A 183 -20.50 -21.53 -13.09
CA GLY A 183 -19.08 -21.79 -13.37
C GLY A 183 -18.71 -23.21 -13.87
N ALA A 184 -17.40 -23.48 -13.97
CA ALA A 184 -16.88 -24.82 -14.21
C ALA A 184 -16.76 -25.56 -12.87
N THR A 185 -17.39 -26.74 -12.77
CA THR A 185 -17.42 -27.54 -11.53
C THR A 185 -16.74 -28.90 -11.75
N THR A 186 -15.80 -29.25 -10.87
CA THR A 186 -15.21 -30.59 -10.80
C THR A 186 -15.52 -31.24 -9.46
N ALA A 187 -16.25 -32.36 -9.47
CA ALA A 187 -16.68 -33.08 -8.28
C ALA A 187 -16.49 -34.62 -8.45
N PRO A 188 -15.51 -35.25 -7.80
CA PRO A 188 -15.26 -36.69 -7.91
C PRO A 188 -16.20 -37.60 -7.10
N GLY A 189 -17.17 -37.06 -6.32
CA GLY A 189 -18.06 -37.86 -5.47
C GLY A 189 -19.39 -37.18 -5.13
N GLY A 190 -20.29 -37.93 -4.49
CA GLY A 190 -21.50 -37.41 -3.84
C GLY A 190 -22.70 -37.00 -4.72
N ALA A 191 -23.72 -36.41 -4.09
CA ALA A 191 -24.87 -35.80 -4.75
C ALA A 191 -24.57 -34.32 -5.10
N THR A 192 -24.63 -33.99 -6.39
CA THR A 192 -24.31 -32.64 -6.89
C THR A 192 -25.54 -31.94 -7.45
N THR A 193 -25.78 -30.69 -7.04
CA THR A 193 -26.83 -29.83 -7.62
C THR A 193 -26.21 -28.59 -8.27
N ALA A 194 -26.31 -28.48 -9.60
CA ALA A 194 -25.76 -27.36 -10.38
C ALA A 194 -26.81 -26.85 -11.41
N PRO A 195 -27.33 -25.62 -11.25
CA PRO A 195 -28.31 -25.05 -12.19
C PRO A 195 -27.71 -24.57 -13.54
N GLY A 196 -26.39 -24.60 -13.75
CA GLY A 196 -25.73 -24.23 -15.01
C GLY A 196 -24.20 -24.33 -14.97
N GLY A 197 -23.55 -24.48 -16.14
CA GLY A 197 -22.09 -24.67 -16.30
C GLY A 197 -21.69 -26.03 -16.88
N ALA A 198 -20.39 -26.23 -17.13
CA ALA A 198 -19.82 -27.53 -17.49
C ALA A 198 -19.47 -28.30 -16.20
N THR A 199 -20.07 -29.47 -16.01
CA THR A 199 -19.86 -30.33 -14.85
C THR A 199 -19.08 -31.56 -15.27
N THR A 200 -17.99 -31.86 -14.56
CA THR A 200 -17.26 -33.13 -14.72
C THR A 200 -17.40 -33.94 -13.43
N ALA A 201 -18.08 -35.09 -13.52
CA ALA A 201 -18.31 -35.99 -12.38
C ALA A 201 -18.06 -37.45 -12.79
N PRO A 202 -16.93 -38.07 -12.41
CA PRO A 202 -16.73 -39.50 -12.57
C PRO A 202 -17.47 -40.26 -11.45
N GLY A 203 -18.74 -40.62 -11.67
CA GLY A 203 -19.41 -41.67 -10.88
C GLY A 203 -20.50 -41.28 -9.86
N GLY A 204 -21.42 -40.38 -10.17
CA GLY A 204 -22.58 -40.06 -9.30
C GLY A 204 -23.83 -39.58 -10.05
N ALA A 205 -24.98 -39.53 -9.38
CA ALA A 205 -26.26 -39.10 -9.95
C ALA A 205 -26.34 -37.56 -10.05
N SER A 206 -26.71 -37.04 -11.23
CA SER A 206 -26.84 -35.61 -11.52
C SER A 206 -28.31 -35.22 -11.72
N LEU A 207 -28.79 -34.20 -11.00
CA LEU A 207 -30.13 -33.64 -11.17
C LEU A 207 -30.04 -32.21 -11.72
N ARG A 208 -30.69 -31.95 -12.88
CA ARG A 208 -30.87 -30.60 -13.43
C ARG A 208 -32.20 -30.00 -12.94
N GLY A 209 -32.15 -28.83 -12.30
CA GLY A 209 -33.34 -28.10 -11.85
C GLY A 209 -34.16 -27.51 -13.01
N ALA A 210 -35.48 -27.68 -12.95
CA ALA A 210 -36.46 -27.11 -13.89
C ALA A 210 -36.79 -25.63 -13.58
N ARG A 211 -37.05 -24.82 -14.62
CA ARG A 211 -37.38 -23.38 -14.51
C ARG A 211 -38.83 -23.17 -14.03
N GLY A 212 -39.04 -22.31 -13.04
CA GLY A 212 -40.36 -21.87 -12.54
C GLY A 212 -40.56 -20.35 -12.65
N ALA A 213 -41.76 -19.94 -13.06
CA ALA A 213 -42.17 -18.61 -13.50
C ALA A 213 -42.35 -17.56 -12.37
N SER A 214 -42.08 -16.29 -12.69
CA SER A 214 -42.27 -15.12 -11.82
C SER A 214 -43.59 -14.39 -12.13
N GLY A 215 -44.43 -14.15 -11.13
CA GLY A 215 -45.61 -13.29 -11.21
C GLY A 215 -45.70 -12.34 -10.00
N GLU A 216 -45.79 -11.03 -10.33
CA GLU A 216 -46.52 -9.92 -9.66
C GLU A 216 -46.15 -9.54 -8.21
N ALA A 217 -46.25 -8.30 -7.73
CA ALA A 217 -46.49 -6.97 -8.27
C ALA A 217 -46.04 -5.95 -7.19
N SER A 218 -45.65 -4.76 -7.63
CA SER A 218 -45.27 -3.60 -6.81
C SER A 218 -46.47 -2.66 -6.67
N THR A 219 -46.74 -2.13 -5.47
CA THR A 219 -47.40 -0.82 -5.30
C THR A 219 -46.85 -0.06 -4.10
N ASN A 220 -46.46 1.19 -4.37
CA ASN A 220 -46.07 2.23 -3.43
C ASN A 220 -47.30 2.76 -2.66
N GLY A 221 -47.05 3.31 -1.47
CA GLY A 221 -48.07 3.95 -0.63
C GLY A 221 -48.44 5.36 -1.06
N GLU A 222 -49.45 5.91 -0.39
CA GLU A 222 -49.51 7.31 0.04
C GLU A 222 -50.61 7.55 1.08
N ALA A 223 -50.47 8.68 1.76
CA ALA A 223 -51.03 9.11 3.04
C ALA A 223 -52.56 9.22 3.15
N SER A 224 -53.09 9.16 4.39
CA SER A 224 -53.89 10.26 4.94
C SER A 224 -54.12 10.15 6.45
N THR A 225 -54.01 11.30 7.09
CA THR A 225 -54.18 11.67 8.50
C THR A 225 -55.62 11.45 9.01
N ILE A 226 -55.80 11.19 10.32
CA ILE A 226 -56.67 11.92 11.28
C ILE A 226 -57.05 11.03 12.50
N ALA A 227 -56.49 11.42 13.65
CA ALA A 227 -57.01 11.51 15.02
C ALA A 227 -58.00 10.45 15.59
N ARG A 228 -57.65 9.87 16.75
CA ARG A 228 -58.11 10.25 18.11
C ARG A 228 -57.87 9.14 19.17
N SER A 229 -57.52 9.61 20.37
CA SER A 229 -57.88 9.08 21.71
C SER A 229 -57.07 7.94 22.36
N GLY A 230 -56.74 8.13 23.65
CA GLY A 230 -56.46 7.07 24.64
C GLY A 230 -55.00 6.98 25.09
N VAL A 231 -54.48 7.77 26.05
CA VAL A 231 -54.57 7.64 27.53
C VAL A 231 -53.56 6.66 28.16
N ALA A 232 -52.80 7.21 29.13
CA ALA A 232 -52.03 6.62 30.25
C ALA A 232 -50.77 5.79 29.92
N GLU A 233 -49.53 6.24 30.20
CA GLU A 233 -48.86 6.61 31.48
C GLU A 233 -48.39 5.41 32.32
N VAL A 234 -47.20 5.59 32.91
CA VAL A 234 -46.48 4.84 33.97
C VAL A 234 -45.42 3.88 33.40
N ALA A 235 -44.14 4.22 33.25
CA ALA A 235 -43.12 4.78 34.17
C ALA A 235 -42.80 3.87 35.37
N GLY A 236 -41.57 3.35 35.44
CA GLY A 236 -41.12 2.65 36.63
C GLY A 236 -39.80 1.89 36.48
N GLN A 237 -38.71 2.65 36.55
CA GLN A 237 -37.36 2.30 37.04
C GLN A 237 -36.50 1.26 36.31
#